data_AF-A0A382WDV3-F1
#
_entry.id   AF-A0A382WDV3-F1
#
_cell.length_a   1.000
_cell.length_b   1.000
_cell.length_c   1.000
_cell.angle_alpha   90.00
_cell.angle_beta   90.00
_cell.angle_gamma   90.00
#
_symmetry.space_group_name_H-M   'P 1'
#
loop_
_entity.id
_entity.type
_entity.pdbx_description
1 polymer ?
#
loop_
_entity_poly.entity_id
_entity_poly.type
_entity_poly.pdbx_seq_one_letter_code
_entity_poly.pdbx_strand_id
1 'polypeptide(L)'
;DLILPRVEQGQRLPLKNLQSEQLFTKPPPRYSEASLVKKLESQGIGRPSTYAPTISTIQDRGYVEQIEDKRLRPTDMGEVVTDFLTNHFKEIVNLGFTAKLERNFDRIARGEEKWKDMMQGFYHPFHGRVEEKTQSVTRDEAIKRRVLGSDPESGRPVSASIGRYGPMIQIGTRDDEEKPRFASLPKGSNLSEITLEEALKCFELPRSLGQSKDGEEIQTNVGRFGPYIRIGKEFFSLPKDVGPLDVELEQALEIIREGREAKTKQILHQYSDIQVLN
;
A
#
# COMPACT_ATOMS: atom_id res chain seq x y z
N ASP A 1 12.76 -13.57 37.17
CA ASP A 1 12.10 -14.24 38.30
C ASP A 1 11.56 -13.24 39.30
N LEU A 2 10.26 -13.32 39.57
CA LEU A 2 9.65 -12.59 40.69
C LEU A 2 9.89 -13.40 41.95
N ILE A 3 10.64 -12.84 42.89
CA ILE A 3 10.85 -13.45 44.21
C ILE A 3 9.54 -13.29 44.98
N LEU A 4 8.81 -14.39 45.14
CA LEU A 4 7.62 -14.44 45.96
C LEU A 4 7.99 -14.89 47.37
N PRO A 5 7.41 -14.30 48.43
CA PRO A 5 7.63 -14.74 49.80
C PRO A 5 7.07 -16.13 50.02
N ARG A 6 7.66 -16.89 50.94
CA ARG A 6 7.13 -18.18 51.37
C ARG A 6 5.81 -17.94 52.11
N VAL A 7 4.74 -18.60 51.66
CA VAL A 7 3.41 -18.57 52.27
C VAL A 7 2.93 -19.98 52.58
N GLU A 8 2.13 -20.12 53.64
CA GLU A 8 1.54 -21.39 54.04
C GLU A 8 0.05 -21.48 53.64
N GLN A 9 -0.44 -22.69 53.37
CA GLN A 9 -1.85 -22.91 53.05
C GLN A 9 -2.72 -22.49 54.25
N GLY A 10 -3.65 -21.56 54.02
CA GLY A 10 -4.51 -21.01 55.06
C GLY A 10 -3.97 -19.75 55.76
N GLN A 11 -2.76 -19.29 55.42
CA GLN A 11 -2.22 -18.03 55.94
C GLN A 11 -3.08 -16.83 55.49
N ARG A 12 -3.57 -16.04 56.46
CA ARG A 12 -4.28 -14.79 56.16
C ARG A 12 -3.29 -13.70 55.77
N LEU A 13 -3.45 -13.14 54.57
CA LEU A 13 -2.60 -12.06 54.06
C LEU A 13 -3.34 -10.72 54.17
N PRO A 14 -2.73 -9.66 54.72
CA PRO A 14 -3.34 -8.34 54.76
C PRO A 14 -3.38 -7.74 53.35
N LEU A 15 -4.56 -7.29 52.93
CA LEU A 15 -4.72 -6.52 51.69
C LEU A 15 -4.03 -5.17 51.86
N LYS A 16 -2.89 -4.97 51.16
CA LYS A 16 -2.15 -3.71 51.20
C LYS A 16 -2.79 -2.62 50.35
N ASN A 17 -3.21 -2.97 49.13
CA ASN A 17 -3.81 -2.05 48.19
C ASN A 17 -4.73 -2.84 47.24
N LEU A 18 -5.85 -2.23 46.86
CA LEU A 18 -6.76 -2.75 45.84
C LEU A 18 -6.81 -1.76 44.68
N GLN A 19 -6.14 -2.09 43.59
CA GLN A 19 -6.20 -1.31 42.36
C GLN A 19 -7.26 -1.91 41.44
N SER A 20 -8.28 -1.12 41.14
CA SER A 20 -9.29 -1.49 40.15
C SER A 20 -8.80 -1.01 38.78
N GLU A 21 -8.53 -1.94 37.88
CA GLU A 21 -8.16 -1.63 36.50
C GLU A 21 -9.26 -2.10 35.53
N GLN A 22 -9.63 -1.23 34.59
CA GLN A 22 -10.49 -1.60 33.47
C GLN A 22 -9.62 -1.88 32.26
N LEU A 23 -9.75 -3.07 31.69
CA LEU A 23 -9.00 -3.50 30.51
C LEU A 23 -9.95 -3.72 29.35
N PHE A 24 -9.51 -3.34 28.15
CA PHE A 24 -10.19 -3.62 26.89
C PHE A 24 -9.42 -4.67 26.10
N THR A 25 -10.14 -5.50 25.36
CA THR A 25 -9.52 -6.42 24.40
C THR A 25 -8.82 -5.62 23.31
N LYS A 26 -7.57 -5.96 23.03
CA LYS A 26 -6.83 -5.39 21.90
C LYS A 26 -6.98 -6.31 20.69
N PRO A 27 -7.08 -5.76 19.46
CA PRO A 27 -7.05 -6.58 18.26
C PRO A 27 -5.70 -7.30 18.15
N PRO A 28 -5.63 -8.41 17.38
CA PRO A 28 -4.37 -9.07 17.09
C PRO A 28 -3.36 -8.06 16.51
N PRO A 29 -2.09 -8.09 16.95
CA PRO A 29 -1.09 -7.18 16.43
C PRO A 29 -0.81 -7.48 14.95
N ARG A 30 -0.55 -6.44 14.16
CA ARG A 30 -0.04 -6.60 12.80
C ARG A 30 1.33 -7.29 12.82
N TYR A 31 1.67 -7.94 11.72
CA TYR A 31 2.96 -8.58 11.57
C TYR A 31 4.09 -7.53 11.43
N SER A 32 5.16 -7.66 12.22
CA SER A 32 6.50 -7.19 11.82
C SER A 32 7.13 -8.18 10.85
N GLU A 33 8.22 -7.80 10.17
CA GLU A 33 8.98 -8.71 9.32
C GLU A 33 9.36 -10.01 10.06
N ALA A 34 9.93 -9.91 11.26
CA ALA A 34 10.31 -11.07 12.07
C ALA A 34 9.11 -11.98 12.39
N SER A 35 7.97 -11.41 12.75
CA SER A 35 6.76 -12.19 13.03
C SER A 35 6.15 -12.80 11.78
N LEU A 36 6.29 -12.14 10.62
CA LEU A 36 5.86 -12.67 9.33
C LEU A 36 6.74 -13.83 8.89
N VAL A 37 8.07 -13.73 9.06
CA VAL A 37 9.00 -14.84 8.83
C VAL A 37 8.62 -16.04 9.69
N LYS A 38 8.42 -15.82 11.00
CA LYS A 38 7.98 -16.89 11.91
C LYS A 38 6.65 -17.52 11.47
N LYS A 39 5.73 -16.70 10.95
CA LYS A 39 4.45 -17.19 10.43
C LYS A 39 4.66 -18.03 9.16
N LEU A 40 5.43 -17.56 8.18
CA LEU A 40 5.75 -18.28 6.94
C LEU A 40 6.42 -19.63 7.25
N GLU A 41 7.41 -19.64 8.13
CA GLU A 41 8.09 -20.85 8.62
C GLU A 41 7.10 -21.84 9.25
N SER A 42 6.24 -21.37 10.17
CA SER A 42 5.23 -22.23 10.81
C SER A 42 4.20 -22.82 9.84
N GLN A 43 3.99 -22.19 8.68
CA GLN A 43 3.09 -22.68 7.64
C GLN A 43 3.82 -23.55 6.60
N GLY A 44 5.14 -23.71 6.71
CA GLY A 44 5.96 -24.43 5.74
C GLY A 44 6.04 -23.72 4.38
N ILE A 45 5.93 -22.39 4.37
CA ILE A 45 6.00 -21.54 3.18
C ILE A 45 7.34 -20.84 3.18
N GLY A 46 8.07 -20.91 2.06
CA GLY A 46 9.41 -20.33 1.93
C GLY A 46 10.51 -21.13 2.62
N ARG A 47 11.74 -20.61 2.53
CA ARG A 47 12.99 -21.18 3.05
C ARG A 47 13.86 -20.04 3.60
N PRO A 48 14.92 -20.32 4.39
CA PRO A 48 15.85 -19.29 4.86
C PRO A 48 16.37 -18.36 3.77
N SER A 49 16.55 -18.86 2.55
CA SER A 49 16.97 -18.09 1.38
C SER A 49 15.88 -17.22 0.74
N THR A 50 14.60 -17.43 1.05
CA THR A 50 13.47 -16.74 0.39
C THR A 50 12.69 -15.81 1.31
N TYR A 51 12.80 -15.92 2.63
CA TYR A 51 12.05 -15.07 3.56
C TYR A 51 12.26 -13.57 3.35
N ALA A 52 13.52 -13.10 3.43
CA ALA A 52 13.82 -11.68 3.23
C ALA A 52 13.51 -11.20 1.80
N PRO A 53 13.89 -11.93 0.73
CA PRO A 53 13.51 -11.55 -0.64
C PRO A 53 12.00 -11.46 -0.86
N THR A 54 11.20 -12.39 -0.31
CA THR A 54 9.74 -12.33 -0.41
C THR A 54 9.18 -11.08 0.24
N ILE A 55 9.63 -10.77 1.46
CA ILE A 55 9.18 -9.59 2.22
C ILE A 55 9.61 -8.28 1.54
N SER A 56 10.83 -8.20 1.00
CA SER A 56 11.28 -7.07 0.19
C SER A 56 10.41 -6.92 -1.06
N THR A 57 10.19 -8.01 -1.79
CA THR A 57 9.42 -7.99 -3.05
C THR A 57 8.01 -7.44 -2.87
N ILE A 58 7.30 -7.84 -1.80
CA ILE A 58 5.94 -7.36 -1.56
C ILE A 58 5.90 -5.89 -1.11
N GLN A 59 6.97 -5.39 -0.48
CA GLN A 59 7.14 -3.98 -0.14
C GLN A 59 7.50 -3.15 -1.37
N ASP A 60 8.48 -3.59 -2.15
CA ASP A 60 8.98 -2.91 -3.35
C ASP A 60 7.88 -2.77 -4.43
N ARG A 61 7.01 -3.79 -4.54
CA ARG A 61 5.85 -3.78 -5.42
C ARG A 61 4.65 -3.01 -4.85
N GLY A 62 4.74 -2.52 -3.61
CA GLY A 62 3.70 -1.72 -2.98
C GLY A 62 2.44 -2.50 -2.60
N TYR A 63 2.53 -3.81 -2.37
CA TYR A 63 1.40 -4.59 -1.83
C TYR A 63 1.23 -4.43 -0.33
N VAL A 64 2.34 -4.18 0.36
CA VAL A 64 2.38 -3.86 1.78
C VAL A 64 3.28 -2.66 2.00
N GLU A 65 3.02 -1.91 3.05
CA GLU A 65 3.89 -0.83 3.50
C GLU A 65 4.19 -0.96 4.99
N GLN A 66 5.33 -0.41 5.40
CA GLN A 66 5.73 -0.36 6.79
C GLN A 66 5.18 0.90 7.45
N ILE A 67 4.51 0.74 8.59
CA ILE A 67 4.03 1.85 9.41
C ILE A 67 5.08 2.23 10.48
N GLU A 68 4.85 3.31 11.21
CA GLU A 68 5.84 3.91 12.11
C GLU A 68 6.36 2.96 13.21
N ASP A 69 5.54 1.99 13.65
CA ASP A 69 5.92 0.97 14.63
C ASP A 69 6.67 -0.24 14.02
N LYS A 70 7.15 -0.10 12.78
CA LYS A 70 7.83 -1.14 11.98
C LYS A 70 6.96 -2.36 11.64
N ARG A 71 5.64 -2.29 11.80
CA ARG A 71 4.72 -3.33 11.35
C ARG A 71 4.27 -3.12 9.92
N LEU A 72 3.83 -4.19 9.29
CA LEU A 72 3.37 -4.24 7.92
C LEU A 72 1.85 -4.07 7.86
N ARG A 73 1.38 -3.24 6.93
CA ARG A 73 -0.02 -3.05 6.59
C ARG A 73 -0.22 -3.32 5.09
N PRO A 74 -1.28 -4.02 4.67
CA PRO A 74 -1.62 -4.11 3.25
C PRO A 74 -1.98 -2.74 2.68
N THR A 75 -1.62 -2.49 1.44
CA THR A 75 -2.11 -1.33 0.67
C THR A 75 -3.41 -1.71 -0.03
N ASP A 76 -4.17 -0.71 -0.53
CA ASP A 76 -5.35 -1.00 -1.34
C ASP A 76 -5.02 -1.87 -2.56
N MET A 77 -3.83 -1.69 -3.14
CA MET A 77 -3.35 -2.55 -4.24
C MET A 77 -3.13 -3.99 -3.77
N GLY A 78 -2.53 -4.18 -2.59
CA GLY A 78 -2.36 -5.50 -1.99
C GLY A 78 -3.69 -6.19 -1.74
N GLU A 79 -4.68 -5.47 -1.23
CA GLU A 79 -6.02 -6.00 -1.00
C GLU A 79 -6.73 -6.36 -2.30
N VAL A 80 -6.75 -5.47 -3.30
CA VAL A 80 -7.39 -5.72 -4.61
C VAL A 80 -6.77 -6.93 -5.30
N VAL A 81 -5.43 -7.05 -5.32
CA VAL A 81 -4.75 -8.21 -5.90
C VAL A 81 -5.06 -9.48 -5.11
N THR A 82 -5.07 -9.41 -3.78
CA THR A 82 -5.37 -10.58 -2.93
C THR A 82 -6.81 -11.05 -3.14
N ASP A 83 -7.77 -10.15 -3.18
CA ASP A 83 -9.18 -10.45 -3.43
C ASP A 83 -9.36 -11.08 -4.80
N PHE A 84 -8.74 -10.51 -5.83
CA PHE A 84 -8.77 -11.04 -7.19
C PHE A 84 -8.25 -12.49 -7.25
N LEU A 85 -7.06 -12.72 -6.69
CA LEU A 85 -6.47 -14.07 -6.68
C LEU A 85 -7.27 -15.04 -5.81
N THR A 86 -7.85 -14.58 -4.70
CA THR A 86 -8.68 -15.41 -3.82
C THR A 86 -10.01 -15.76 -4.48
N ASN A 87 -10.58 -14.89 -5.31
CA ASN A 87 -11.85 -15.15 -5.98
C ASN A 87 -11.69 -16.04 -7.20
N HIS A 88 -10.62 -15.84 -7.98
CA HIS A 88 -10.45 -16.51 -9.28
C HIS A 88 -9.41 -17.64 -9.27
N PHE A 89 -8.46 -17.65 -8.33
CA PHE A 89 -7.32 -18.56 -8.28
C PHE A 89 -7.11 -19.21 -6.89
N LYS A 90 -8.19 -19.61 -6.23
CA LYS A 90 -8.20 -20.15 -4.85
C LYS A 90 -7.10 -21.16 -4.52
N GLU A 91 -6.82 -22.07 -5.44
CA GLU A 91 -5.82 -23.12 -5.22
C GLU A 91 -4.40 -22.57 -5.09
N ILE A 92 -3.99 -21.59 -5.90
CA ILE A 92 -2.58 -21.14 -5.94
C ILE A 92 -2.22 -20.25 -4.75
N VAL A 93 -3.21 -19.54 -4.19
CA VAL A 93 -3.04 -18.69 -3.00
C VAL A 93 -3.33 -19.43 -1.69
N ASN A 94 -3.74 -20.69 -1.77
CA ASN A 94 -3.95 -21.50 -0.58
C ASN A 94 -2.60 -21.84 0.09
N LEU A 95 -2.48 -21.51 1.38
CA LEU A 95 -1.25 -21.76 2.15
C LEU A 95 -0.80 -23.23 2.12
N GLY A 96 -1.75 -24.16 2.18
CA GLY A 96 -1.46 -25.61 2.12
C GLY A 96 -0.96 -26.06 0.76
N PHE A 97 -1.46 -25.45 -0.32
CA PHE A 97 -0.93 -25.67 -1.67
C PHE A 97 0.51 -25.17 -1.79
N THR A 98 0.79 -23.94 -1.35
CA THR A 98 2.14 -23.37 -1.38
C THR A 98 3.11 -24.23 -0.58
N ALA A 99 2.74 -24.64 0.63
CA ALA A 99 3.56 -25.51 1.46
C ALA A 99 3.78 -26.91 0.85
N LYS A 100 2.80 -27.43 0.10
CA LYS A 100 2.95 -28.69 -0.64
C LYS A 100 3.95 -28.53 -1.78
N LEU A 101 3.86 -27.45 -2.55
CA LEU A 101 4.78 -27.17 -3.65
C LEU A 101 6.23 -27.08 -3.16
N GLU A 102 6.43 -26.39 -2.03
CA GLU A 102 7.71 -26.31 -1.34
C GLU A 102 8.29 -27.69 -0.99
N ARG A 103 7.46 -28.61 -0.47
CA ARG A 103 7.90 -29.99 -0.19
C ARG A 103 8.20 -30.78 -1.47
N ASN A 104 7.45 -30.56 -2.54
CA ASN A 104 7.71 -31.20 -3.83
C ASN A 104 9.07 -30.76 -4.39
N PHE A 105 9.44 -29.49 -4.25
CA PHE A 105 10.79 -29.03 -4.65
C PHE A 105 11.90 -29.72 -3.84
N ASP A 106 11.71 -29.94 -2.54
CA ASP A 106 12.68 -30.71 -1.74
C ASP A 106 12.79 -32.17 -2.21
N ARG A 107 11.66 -32.80 -2.57
CA ARG A 107 11.65 -34.18 -3.10
C ARG A 107 12.38 -34.27 -4.44
N ILE A 108 12.14 -33.30 -5.34
CA ILE A 108 12.85 -33.18 -6.62
C ILE A 108 14.35 -33.04 -6.36
N ALA A 109 14.76 -32.17 -5.42
CA ALA A 109 16.17 -31.98 -5.07
C ALA A 109 16.83 -33.25 -4.52
N ARG A 110 16.07 -34.12 -3.83
CA ARG A 110 16.53 -35.43 -3.36
C ARG A 110 16.41 -36.56 -4.39
N GLY A 111 15.86 -36.28 -5.58
CA GLY A 111 15.63 -37.29 -6.62
C GLY A 111 14.45 -38.23 -6.35
N GLU A 112 13.58 -37.89 -5.39
CA GLU A 112 12.38 -38.68 -5.01
C GLU A 112 11.19 -38.42 -5.95
N GLU A 113 11.24 -37.36 -6.74
CA GLU A 113 10.16 -36.94 -7.64
C GLU A 113 10.72 -36.39 -8.96
N LYS A 114 10.08 -36.72 -10.08
CA LYS A 114 10.47 -36.19 -11.40
C LYS A 114 9.86 -34.80 -11.59
N TRP A 115 10.71 -33.79 -11.76
CA TRP A 115 10.26 -32.41 -11.91
C TRP A 115 9.28 -32.20 -13.07
N LYS A 116 9.44 -32.94 -14.18
CA LYS A 116 8.56 -32.85 -15.35
C LYS A 116 7.12 -33.24 -15.03
N ASP A 117 6.95 -34.33 -14.27
CA ASP A 117 5.63 -34.86 -13.90
C ASP A 117 4.93 -33.86 -12.97
N MET A 118 5.67 -33.30 -12.00
CA MET A 118 5.18 -32.25 -11.11
C MET A 118 4.75 -30.99 -11.90
N MET A 119 5.61 -30.52 -12.80
CA MET A 119 5.33 -29.33 -13.61
C MET A 119 4.14 -29.52 -14.55
N GLN A 120 3.99 -30.67 -15.19
CA GLN A 120 2.83 -30.97 -16.04
C GLN A 120 1.53 -31.00 -15.22
N GLY A 121 1.56 -31.62 -14.04
CA GLY A 121 0.43 -31.67 -13.13
C GLY A 121 -0.02 -30.30 -12.63
N PHE A 122 0.91 -29.34 -12.50
CA PHE A 122 0.58 -27.96 -12.15
C PHE A 122 0.16 -27.12 -13.37
N TYR A 123 0.94 -27.15 -14.44
CA TYR A 123 0.86 -26.18 -15.52
C TYR A 123 -0.43 -26.29 -16.32
N HIS A 124 -0.85 -27.49 -16.73
CA HIS A 124 -2.03 -27.62 -17.60
C HIS A 124 -3.33 -27.16 -16.90
N PRO A 125 -3.64 -27.55 -15.65
CA PRO A 125 -4.79 -27.02 -14.94
C PRO A 125 -4.70 -25.52 -14.68
N PHE A 126 -3.51 -25.03 -14.29
CA PHE A 126 -3.31 -23.60 -14.03
C PHE A 126 -3.49 -22.77 -15.30
N HIS A 127 -2.91 -23.20 -16.42
CA HIS A 127 -3.00 -22.50 -17.70
C HIS A 127 -4.44 -22.47 -18.22
N GLY A 128 -5.17 -23.59 -18.16
CA GLY A 128 -6.59 -23.61 -18.54
C GLY A 128 -7.42 -22.63 -17.71
N ARG A 129 -7.14 -22.49 -16.41
CA ARG A 129 -7.78 -21.47 -15.56
C ARG A 129 -7.39 -20.05 -15.96
N VAL A 130 -6.14 -19.80 -16.35
CA VAL A 130 -5.72 -18.49 -16.88
C VAL A 130 -6.46 -18.15 -18.16
N GLU A 131 -6.58 -19.09 -19.10
CA GLU A 131 -7.33 -18.89 -20.35
C GLU A 131 -8.81 -18.61 -20.09
N GLU A 132 -9.44 -19.39 -19.22
CA GLU A 132 -10.83 -19.17 -18.78
C GLU A 132 -11.01 -17.77 -18.19
N LYS A 133 -10.18 -17.37 -17.23
CA LYS A 133 -10.32 -16.07 -16.54
C LYS A 133 -9.96 -14.89 -17.42
N THR A 134 -9.09 -15.07 -18.42
CA THR A 134 -8.80 -14.04 -19.43
C THR A 134 -10.05 -13.70 -20.24
N GLN A 135 -10.94 -14.67 -20.47
CA GLN A 135 -12.19 -14.46 -21.20
C GLN A 135 -13.34 -14.05 -20.29
N SER A 136 -13.41 -14.57 -19.06
CA SER A 136 -14.56 -14.39 -18.19
C SER A 136 -14.50 -13.14 -17.31
N VAL A 137 -13.30 -12.65 -16.96
CA VAL A 137 -13.14 -11.54 -16.03
C VAL A 137 -12.98 -10.23 -16.80
N THR A 138 -13.83 -9.26 -16.46
CA THR A 138 -13.73 -7.91 -17.04
C THR A 138 -12.58 -7.13 -16.40
N ARG A 139 -12.09 -6.09 -17.11
CA ARG A 139 -11.08 -5.17 -16.56
C ARG A 139 -11.57 -4.48 -15.28
N ASP A 140 -12.86 -4.19 -15.21
CA ASP A 140 -13.49 -3.49 -14.09
C ASP A 140 -13.55 -4.34 -12.83
N GLU A 141 -13.85 -5.63 -13.01
CA GLU A 141 -13.76 -6.63 -11.95
C GLU A 141 -12.32 -6.82 -11.48
N ALA A 142 -11.36 -6.90 -12.41
CA ALA A 142 -9.94 -7.07 -12.09
C ALA A 142 -9.34 -5.92 -11.25
N ILE A 143 -9.81 -4.69 -11.46
CA ILE A 143 -9.37 -3.50 -10.69
C ILE A 143 -10.30 -3.18 -9.51
N LYS A 144 -11.30 -4.02 -9.24
CA LYS A 144 -12.33 -3.84 -8.21
C LYS A 144 -12.97 -2.46 -8.26
N ARG A 145 -13.42 -2.02 -9.44
CA ARG A 145 -14.06 -0.70 -9.61
C ARG A 145 -15.34 -0.63 -8.79
N ARG A 146 -15.40 0.34 -7.88
CA ARG A 146 -16.58 0.62 -7.05
C ARG A 146 -17.22 1.94 -7.46
N VAL A 147 -18.48 1.91 -7.89
CA VAL A 147 -19.27 3.12 -8.14
C VAL A 147 -19.73 3.71 -6.81
N LEU A 148 -19.45 5.00 -6.59
CA LEU A 148 -19.76 5.74 -5.37
C LEU A 148 -21.07 6.54 -5.49
N GLY A 149 -21.47 6.88 -6.71
CA GLY A 149 -22.65 7.70 -7.00
C GLY A 149 -22.47 8.48 -8.31
N SER A 150 -23.13 9.62 -8.41
CA SER A 150 -23.05 10.52 -9.58
C SER A 150 -22.48 11.88 -9.19
N ASP A 151 -21.69 12.46 -10.09
CA ASP A 151 -21.14 13.80 -9.98
C ASP A 151 -22.27 14.84 -10.09
N PRO A 152 -22.44 15.77 -9.13
CA PRO A 152 -23.52 16.75 -9.15
C PRO A 152 -23.48 17.72 -10.34
N GLU A 153 -22.29 18.01 -10.88
CA GLU A 153 -22.13 18.96 -12.00
C GLU A 153 -22.45 18.33 -13.35
N SER A 154 -21.87 17.16 -13.64
CA SER A 154 -22.01 16.50 -14.94
C SER A 154 -23.03 15.36 -14.98
N GLY A 155 -23.55 14.91 -13.83
CA GLY A 155 -24.44 13.75 -13.72
C GLY A 155 -23.75 12.40 -13.95
N ARG A 156 -22.46 12.40 -14.29
CA ARG A 156 -21.69 11.20 -14.66
C ARG A 156 -21.32 10.34 -13.45
N PRO A 157 -21.14 9.02 -13.63
CA PRO A 157 -20.80 8.14 -12.52
C PRO A 157 -19.41 8.48 -11.94
N VAL A 158 -19.32 8.48 -10.61
CA VAL A 158 -18.07 8.58 -9.87
C VAL A 158 -17.69 7.20 -9.37
N SER A 159 -16.45 6.77 -9.61
CA SER A 159 -15.97 5.46 -9.19
C SER A 159 -14.56 5.50 -8.63
N ALA A 160 -14.27 4.57 -7.71
CA ALA A 160 -12.96 4.37 -7.11
C ALA A 160 -12.36 3.03 -7.58
N SER A 161 -11.09 3.02 -7.97
CA SER A 161 -10.39 1.80 -8.42
C SER A 161 -8.86 1.95 -8.35
N ILE A 162 -8.12 0.87 -8.60
CA ILE A 162 -6.66 0.93 -8.76
C ILE A 162 -6.29 1.29 -10.20
N GLY A 163 -5.59 2.41 -10.37
CA GLY A 163 -4.99 2.86 -11.62
C GLY A 163 -3.49 2.56 -11.72
N ARG A 164 -2.87 2.99 -12.82
CA ARG A 164 -1.42 2.80 -13.08
C ARG A 164 -0.49 3.41 -12.03
N TYR A 165 -0.96 4.44 -11.31
CA TYR A 165 -0.18 5.19 -10.32
C TYR A 165 -0.66 4.96 -8.88
N GLY A 166 -1.56 4.01 -8.67
CA GLY A 166 -2.18 3.73 -7.37
C GLY A 166 -3.69 3.95 -7.37
N PRO A 167 -4.31 4.00 -6.18
CA PRO A 167 -5.73 4.27 -6.01
C PRO A 167 -6.14 5.60 -6.65
N MET A 168 -7.22 5.59 -7.40
CA MET A 168 -7.72 6.74 -8.13
C MET A 168 -9.25 6.82 -8.11
N ILE A 169 -9.74 8.03 -8.26
CA ILE A 169 -11.15 8.34 -8.52
C ILE A 169 -11.31 8.71 -9.99
N GLN A 170 -12.41 8.26 -10.59
CA GLN A 170 -12.78 8.51 -11.97
C GLN A 170 -14.20 9.09 -12.03
N ILE A 171 -14.38 10.23 -12.73
CA ILE A 171 -15.68 10.76 -13.12
C ILE A 171 -15.91 10.45 -14.61
N GLY A 172 -17.05 9.85 -14.92
CA GLY A 172 -17.41 9.41 -16.27
C GLY A 172 -16.86 8.03 -16.63
N THR A 173 -17.19 7.58 -17.83
CA THR A 173 -16.79 6.29 -18.38
C THR A 173 -15.88 6.48 -19.60
N ARG A 174 -15.36 5.36 -20.14
CA ARG A 174 -14.59 5.39 -21.39
C ARG A 174 -15.48 5.49 -22.63
N ASP A 175 -16.77 5.22 -22.46
CA ASP A 175 -17.76 5.21 -23.53
C ASP A 175 -18.46 6.57 -23.67
N ASP A 176 -18.22 7.50 -22.75
CA ASP A 176 -18.71 8.87 -22.80
C ASP A 176 -18.03 9.66 -23.94
N GLU A 177 -18.76 10.58 -24.57
CA GLU A 177 -18.20 11.48 -25.59
C GLU A 177 -17.07 12.35 -25.03
N GLU A 178 -17.23 12.82 -23.79
CA GLU A 178 -16.19 13.53 -23.05
C GLU A 178 -15.24 12.56 -22.34
N LYS A 179 -13.93 12.85 -22.41
CA LYS A 179 -12.92 12.05 -21.73
C LYS A 179 -13.17 12.03 -20.21
N PRO A 180 -13.05 10.86 -19.56
CA PRO A 180 -13.20 10.75 -18.12
C PRO A 180 -12.12 11.57 -17.41
N ARG A 181 -12.51 12.17 -16.29
CA ARG A 181 -11.59 12.90 -15.40
C ARG A 181 -11.05 11.94 -14.35
N PHE A 182 -9.80 12.14 -13.96
CA PHE A 182 -9.13 11.32 -12.95
C PHE A 182 -8.54 12.18 -11.84
N ALA A 183 -8.63 11.69 -10.62
CA ALA A 183 -7.95 12.25 -9.46
C ALA A 183 -7.25 11.13 -8.67
N SER A 184 -6.05 11.41 -8.15
CA SER A 184 -5.35 10.49 -7.25
C SER A 184 -6.01 10.51 -5.88
N LEU A 185 -6.13 9.35 -5.25
CA LEU A 185 -6.58 9.30 -3.86
C LEU A 185 -5.43 9.66 -2.90
N PRO A 186 -5.66 10.48 -1.85
CA PRO A 186 -4.63 10.81 -0.87
C PRO A 186 -4.09 9.55 -0.16
N LYS A 187 -2.79 9.58 0.16
CA LYS A 187 -2.12 8.48 0.86
C LYS A 187 -2.78 8.23 2.22
N GLY A 188 -3.08 6.98 2.53
CA GLY A 188 -3.70 6.57 3.79
C GLY A 188 -5.22 6.54 3.78
N SER A 189 -5.86 7.03 2.71
CA SER A 189 -7.28 6.79 2.44
C SER A 189 -7.52 5.29 2.21
N ASN A 190 -8.74 4.83 2.47
CA ASN A 190 -9.15 3.45 2.24
C ASN A 190 -10.09 3.38 1.03
N LEU A 191 -9.67 2.69 -0.02
CA LEU A 191 -10.45 2.54 -1.25
C LEU A 191 -11.82 1.88 -1.01
N SER A 192 -11.91 1.03 0.02
CA SER A 192 -13.12 0.31 0.40
C SER A 192 -14.04 1.11 1.34
N GLU A 193 -13.63 2.28 1.81
CA GLU A 193 -14.44 3.08 2.77
C GLU A 193 -14.74 4.50 2.26
N ILE A 194 -14.01 4.97 1.24
CA ILE A 194 -14.16 6.33 0.71
C ILE A 194 -15.61 6.67 0.30
N THR A 195 -16.08 7.83 0.72
CA THR A 195 -17.40 8.37 0.37
C THR A 195 -17.39 9.13 -0.95
N LEU A 196 -18.56 9.34 -1.56
CA LEU A 196 -18.70 10.18 -2.74
C LEU A 196 -18.19 11.61 -2.49
N GLU A 197 -18.47 12.17 -1.31
CA GLU A 197 -18.06 13.54 -0.95
C GLU A 197 -16.53 13.67 -0.90
N GLU A 198 -15.84 12.75 -0.23
CA GLU A 198 -14.37 12.71 -0.18
C GLU A 198 -13.75 12.49 -1.56
N ALA A 199 -14.39 11.67 -2.39
CA ALA A 199 -13.96 11.40 -3.75
C ALA A 199 -14.04 12.64 -4.64
N LEU A 200 -15.10 13.44 -4.51
CA LEU A 200 -15.28 14.68 -5.27
C LEU A 200 -14.26 15.76 -4.87
N LYS A 201 -13.90 15.87 -3.58
CA LYS A 201 -12.84 16.78 -3.11
C LYS A 201 -11.48 16.53 -3.79
N CYS A 202 -11.21 15.30 -4.22
CA CYS A 202 -9.97 14.98 -4.93
C CYS A 202 -9.85 15.70 -6.30
N PHE A 203 -10.97 16.14 -6.89
CA PHE A 203 -11.01 16.86 -8.16
C PHE A 203 -10.81 18.37 -8.04
N GLU A 204 -10.68 18.90 -6.82
CA GLU A 204 -10.24 20.28 -6.56
C GLU A 204 -8.73 20.46 -6.86
N LEU A 205 -8.01 19.34 -7.06
CA LEU A 205 -6.61 19.31 -7.44
C LEU A 205 -6.42 19.07 -8.95
N PRO A 206 -5.40 19.68 -9.59
CA PRO A 206 -4.40 20.57 -8.99
C PRO A 206 -4.99 21.95 -8.62
N ARG A 207 -4.72 22.43 -7.40
CA ARG A 207 -5.15 23.76 -6.92
C ARG A 207 -4.06 24.77 -7.25
N SER A 208 -4.40 25.81 -7.99
CA SER A 208 -3.46 26.92 -8.26
C SER A 208 -3.42 27.86 -7.06
N LEU A 209 -2.21 28.15 -6.57
CA LEU A 209 -1.97 29.09 -5.46
C LEU A 209 -1.59 30.49 -5.95
N GLY A 210 -1.36 30.65 -7.26
CA GLY A 210 -0.92 31.91 -7.88
C GLY A 210 0.43 31.78 -8.56
N GLN A 211 1.17 32.89 -8.61
CA GLN A 211 2.48 32.98 -9.29
C GLN A 211 3.59 33.38 -8.30
N SER A 212 4.80 32.90 -8.54
CA SER A 212 6.00 33.37 -7.86
C SER A 212 6.34 34.81 -8.27
N LYS A 213 7.31 35.42 -7.58
CA LYS A 213 7.84 36.75 -7.96
C LYS A 213 8.43 36.77 -9.38
N ASP A 214 8.87 35.61 -9.86
CA ASP A 214 9.45 35.42 -11.19
C ASP A 214 8.40 35.04 -12.25
N GLY A 215 7.11 35.02 -11.88
CA GLY A 215 5.98 34.72 -12.77
C GLY A 215 5.69 33.22 -12.96
N GLU A 216 6.39 32.33 -12.25
CA GLU A 216 6.15 30.89 -12.36
C GLU A 216 4.89 30.48 -11.60
N GLU A 217 4.01 29.69 -12.23
CA GLU A 217 2.79 29.20 -11.60
C GLU A 217 3.10 28.18 -10.49
N ILE A 218 2.47 28.37 -9.34
CA ILE A 218 2.57 27.50 -8.17
C ILE A 218 1.25 26.76 -7.99
N GLN A 219 1.31 25.43 -7.94
CA GLN A 219 0.14 24.57 -7.76
C GLN A 219 0.39 23.49 -6.72
N THR A 220 -0.64 23.08 -5.96
CA THR A 220 -0.60 21.86 -5.16
C THR A 220 -1.29 20.71 -5.89
N ASN A 221 -0.78 19.49 -5.72
CA ASN A 221 -1.36 18.27 -6.30
C ASN A 221 -0.97 17.04 -5.48
N VAL A 222 -1.55 15.87 -5.81
CA VAL A 222 -1.23 14.57 -5.21
C VAL A 222 -0.68 13.61 -6.26
N GLY A 223 0.54 13.13 -6.02
CA GLY A 223 1.22 12.15 -6.87
C GLY A 223 1.49 10.82 -6.15
N ARG A 224 2.22 9.92 -6.82
CA ARG A 224 2.58 8.59 -6.31
C ARG A 224 3.25 8.61 -4.93
N PHE A 225 4.04 9.65 -4.66
CA PHE A 225 4.83 9.76 -3.42
C PHE A 225 4.15 10.61 -2.34
N GLY A 226 2.92 11.07 -2.59
CA GLY A 226 2.18 11.94 -1.68
C GLY A 226 1.88 13.32 -2.27
N PRO A 227 1.33 14.23 -1.45
CA PRO A 227 1.05 15.60 -1.84
C PRO A 227 2.33 16.38 -2.10
N TYR A 228 2.32 17.25 -3.12
CA TYR A 228 3.46 18.07 -3.50
C TYR A 228 3.03 19.44 -4.02
N ILE A 229 3.97 20.39 -3.98
CA ILE A 229 3.90 21.68 -4.66
C ILE A 229 4.69 21.58 -5.97
N ARG A 230 4.09 22.05 -7.07
CA ARG A 230 4.73 22.24 -8.37
C ARG A 230 4.98 23.72 -8.59
N ILE A 231 6.19 24.07 -8.97
CA ILE A 231 6.54 25.40 -9.51
C ILE A 231 7.33 25.19 -10.79
N GLY A 232 6.76 25.61 -11.93
CA GLY A 232 7.35 25.32 -13.24
C GLY A 232 7.58 23.83 -13.47
N LYS A 233 8.86 23.41 -13.52
CA LYS A 233 9.30 22.00 -13.66
C LYS A 233 9.76 21.36 -12.35
N GLU A 234 9.77 22.12 -11.26
CA GLU A 234 10.23 21.63 -9.95
C GLU A 234 9.07 21.10 -9.12
N PHE A 235 9.39 20.11 -8.29
CA PHE A 235 8.47 19.42 -7.39
C PHE A 235 9.05 19.41 -5.98
N PHE A 236 8.22 19.75 -5.00
CA PHE A 236 8.58 19.77 -3.58
C PHE A 236 7.50 19.06 -2.78
N SER A 237 7.87 18.02 -2.02
CA SER A 237 6.92 17.26 -1.21
C SER A 237 6.35 18.12 -0.08
N LEU A 238 5.05 17.98 0.18
CA LEU A 238 4.42 18.59 1.34
C LEU A 238 4.78 17.82 2.63
N PRO A 239 4.89 18.49 3.78
CA PRO A 239 5.01 17.83 5.07
C PRO A 239 3.85 16.87 5.34
N LYS A 240 4.06 15.84 6.16
CA LYS A 240 3.06 14.78 6.41
C LYS A 240 1.72 15.30 6.94
N ASP A 241 1.75 16.40 7.69
CA ASP A 241 0.59 16.94 8.41
C ASP A 241 -0.11 18.06 7.64
N VAL A 242 0.35 18.37 6.43
CA VAL A 242 -0.18 19.48 5.61
C VAL A 242 -0.91 18.92 4.39
N GLY A 243 -2.23 19.13 4.36
CA GLY A 243 -3.07 18.73 3.24
C GLY A 243 -2.86 19.63 2.02
N PRO A 244 -2.88 19.10 0.78
CA PRO A 244 -2.69 19.89 -0.43
C PRO A 244 -3.79 20.95 -0.67
N LEU A 245 -4.95 20.79 -0.02
CA LEU A 245 -6.05 21.76 -0.07
C LEU A 245 -5.90 22.87 0.98
N ASP A 246 -5.10 22.67 2.03
CA ASP A 246 -4.96 23.60 3.16
C ASP A 246 -3.75 24.55 3.02
N VAL A 247 -2.92 24.33 2.00
CA VAL A 247 -1.70 25.10 1.77
C VAL A 247 -2.03 26.46 1.19
N GLU A 248 -1.49 27.50 1.81
CA GLU A 248 -1.55 28.86 1.29
C GLU A 248 -0.25 29.28 0.58
N LEU A 249 -0.32 30.30 -0.27
CA LEU A 249 0.80 30.72 -1.12
C LEU A 249 2.08 31.02 -0.33
N GLU A 250 1.97 31.67 0.82
CA GLU A 250 3.13 32.00 1.66
C GLU A 250 3.83 30.75 2.19
N GLN A 251 3.06 29.75 2.65
CA GLN A 251 3.59 28.48 3.10
C GLN A 251 4.23 27.69 1.95
N ALA A 252 3.62 27.73 0.77
CA ALA A 252 4.17 27.07 -0.41
C ALA A 252 5.53 27.67 -0.82
N LEU A 253 5.66 28.99 -0.78
CA LEU A 253 6.92 29.69 -1.05
C LEU A 253 8.01 29.32 -0.04
N GLU A 254 7.67 29.17 1.23
CA GLU A 254 8.59 28.72 2.28
C GLU A 254 9.07 27.29 2.01
N ILE A 255 8.17 26.35 1.73
CA ILE A 255 8.52 24.96 1.41
C ILE A 255 9.41 24.87 0.15
N ILE A 256 9.11 25.68 -0.88
CA ILE A 256 9.94 25.75 -2.09
C ILE A 256 11.35 26.25 -1.74
N ARG A 257 11.46 27.29 -0.90
CA ARG A 257 12.74 27.85 -0.46
C ARG A 257 13.57 26.81 0.28
N GLU A 258 13.01 26.19 1.31
CA GLU A 258 13.67 25.14 2.10
C GLU A 258 14.09 23.96 1.21
N GLY A 259 13.20 23.55 0.29
CA GLY A 259 13.46 22.48 -0.66
C GLY A 259 14.60 22.78 -1.63
N ARG A 260 14.70 24.02 -2.13
CA ARG A 260 15.81 24.47 -2.99
C ARG A 260 17.12 24.49 -2.20
N GLU A 261 17.11 25.03 -0.96
CA GLU A 261 18.29 25.03 -0.08
C GLU A 261 18.78 23.62 0.24
N ALA A 262 17.87 22.68 0.52
CA ALA A 262 18.22 21.29 0.78
C ALA A 262 18.86 20.61 -0.45
N LYS A 263 18.32 20.85 -1.65
CA LYS A 263 18.93 20.38 -2.91
C LYS A 263 20.33 20.95 -3.10
N THR A 264 20.55 22.24 -2.84
CA THR A 264 21.89 22.86 -2.94
C THR A 264 22.87 22.27 -1.93
N LYS A 265 22.45 22.03 -0.68
CA LYS A 265 23.29 21.40 0.36
C LYS A 265 23.66 19.95 0.04
N GLN A 266 22.86 19.26 -0.77
CA GLN A 266 23.19 17.92 -1.25
C GLN A 266 24.27 17.93 -2.34
N ILE A 267 24.52 19.04 -3.02
CA ILE A 267 25.57 19.14 -4.04
C ILE A 267 26.91 19.47 -3.36
N LEU A 268 27.79 18.47 -3.25
CA LEU A 268 29.14 18.63 -2.72
C LEU A 268 30.06 19.37 -3.72
N HIS A 269 29.97 19.01 -5.00
CA HIS A 269 30.72 19.66 -6.08
C HIS A 269 29.93 19.63 -7.38
N GLN A 270 29.95 20.74 -8.12
CA GLN A 270 29.41 20.82 -9.48
C GLN A 270 30.55 21.05 -10.47
N TYR A 271 30.78 20.07 -11.34
CA TYR A 271 31.59 20.20 -12.55
C TYR A 271 30.61 20.40 -13.72
N SER A 272 31.01 21.13 -14.77
CA SER A 272 30.15 21.59 -15.88
C SER A 272 28.87 20.76 -16.10
N ASP A 273 29.00 19.48 -16.42
CA ASP A 273 27.87 18.57 -16.68
C ASP A 273 27.68 17.45 -15.62
N ILE A 274 28.46 17.46 -14.53
CA ILE A 274 28.49 16.39 -13.53
C ILE A 274 28.31 16.97 -12.13
N GLN A 275 27.27 16.51 -11.42
CA GLN A 275 27.01 16.85 -10.03
C GLN A 275 27.46 15.70 -9.12
N VAL A 276 28.30 16.01 -8.13
CA VAL A 276 28.68 15.11 -7.04
C VAL A 276 27.75 15.41 -5.85
N LEU A 277 26.92 14.42 -5.49
CA LEU A 277 25.98 14.53 -4.39
C LEU A 277 26.58 13.94 -3.10
N ASN A 278 26.15 14.44 -1.94
CA ASN A 278 26.44 13.87 -0.62
C ASN A 278 25.74 12.52 -0.41
#